data_AF-A0A962KPM0-F1
#
_entry.id   AF-A0A962KPM0-F1
#
_cell.length_a   1.000
_cell.length_b   1.000
_cell.length_c   1.000
_cell.angle_alpha   90.00
_cell.angle_beta   90.00
_cell.angle_gamma   90.00
#
_symmetry.space_group_name_H-M   'P 1'
#
loop_
_entity.id
_entity.type
_entity.pdbx_description
1 polymer ?
#
loop_
_entity_poly.entity_id
_entity_poly.type
_entity_poly.pdbx_seq_one_letter_code
_entity_poly.pdbx_strand_id
1 'polypeptide(L)' 'MIYFIGVVGFVGGFFLGQMVLYFMLRNVPREKLLNDPTIKWKYGILNWVIAVFGCYSMVVTYQEYFQ' A
#
# COMPACT_ATOMS: atom_id res chain seq x y z
N MET A 1 16.67 12.90 -8.34
CA MET A 1 16.62 11.42 -8.27
C MET A 1 15.74 10.92 -7.13
N ILE A 2 15.81 11.51 -5.93
CA ILE A 2 15.03 11.08 -4.77
C ILE A 2 13.50 11.04 -4.99
N TYR A 3 12.94 12.00 -5.73
CA TYR A 3 11.51 12.02 -6.09
C TYR A 3 11.10 10.82 -6.97
N PHE A 4 11.95 10.40 -7.90
CA PHE A 4 11.68 9.24 -8.74
C PHE A 4 11.66 7.95 -7.92
N ILE A 5 12.63 7.79 -7.01
CA ILE A 5 12.69 6.64 -6.10
C ILE A 5 11.49 6.62 -5.14
N GLY A 6 11.07 7.78 -4.63
CA GLY A 6 9.84 7.90 -3.84
C GLY A 6 8.60 7.45 -4.62
N VAL A 7 8.46 7.82 -5.89
CA VAL A 7 7.36 7.34 -6.74
C VAL A 7 7.44 5.82 -6.95
N VAL A 8 8.62 5.27 -7.19
CA VAL A 8 8.81 3.81 -7.34
C VAL A 8 8.45 3.08 -6.04
N GLY A 9 8.91 3.57 -4.89
CA GLY A 9 8.57 3.04 -3.58
C GLY A 9 7.08 3.15 -3.26
N PHE A 10 6.44 4.26 -3.63
CA PHE A 10 5.00 4.45 -3.48
C PHE A 10 4.19 3.47 -4.34
N VAL A 11 4.51 3.35 -5.63
CA VAL A 11 3.82 2.44 -6.55
C VAL A 11 4.04 0.98 -6.12
N GLY A 12 5.28 0.61 -5.78
CA GLY A 12 5.60 -0.73 -5.25
C GLY A 12 4.87 -1.02 -3.95
N GLY A 13 4.88 -0.08 -3.01
CA GLY A 13 4.13 -0.16 -1.75
C GLY A 13 2.63 -0.28 -1.97
N PHE A 14 2.07 0.41 -2.96
CA PHE A 14 0.66 0.31 -3.33
C PHE A 14 0.30 -1.10 -3.84
N PHE A 15 1.13 -1.68 -4.72
CA PHE A 15 0.90 -3.05 -5.18
C PHE A 15 1.04 -4.08 -4.05
N LEU A 16 2.01 -3.90 -3.15
CA LEU A 16 2.15 -4.73 -1.95
C LEU A 16 0.94 -4.61 -1.04
N GLY A 17 0.44 -3.39 -0.81
CA GLY A 17 -0.77 -3.16 -0.02
C GLY A 17 -1.99 -3.84 -0.65
N GLN A 18 -2.15 -3.78 -1.96
CA GLN A 18 -3.21 -4.50 -2.68
C GLN A 18 -3.09 -6.01 -2.54
N MET A 19 -1.87 -6.56 -2.57
CA MET A 19 -1.62 -7.99 -2.36
C MET A 19 -1.98 -8.43 -0.93
N VAL A 20 -1.65 -7.62 0.07
CA VAL A 20 -2.07 -7.84 1.47
C VAL A 20 -3.58 -7.78 1.60
N LEU A 21 -4.23 -6.79 0.99
CA LEU A 21 -5.69 -6.69 0.97
C LEU A 21 -6.34 -7.90 0.32
N TYR A 22 -5.82 -8.36 -0.81
CA TYR A 22 -6.30 -9.56 -1.48
C TYR A 22 -6.24 -10.77 -0.52
N PHE A 23 -5.11 -10.94 0.18
CA PHE A 23 -4.96 -12.03 1.14
C PHE A 23 -5.93 -11.93 2.32
N MET A 24 -6.15 -10.73 2.87
CA MET A 24 -7.06 -10.51 3.99
C MET A 24 -8.54 -10.67 3.59
N LEU A 25 -8.90 -10.20 2.40
CA LEU A 25 -10.28 -10.15 1.91
C LEU A 25 -10.69 -11.42 1.14
N ARG A 26 -9.77 -12.34 0.83
CA ARG A 26 -10.06 -13.56 0.04
C ARG A 26 -11.20 -14.42 0.59
N ASN A 27 -11.39 -14.41 1.91
CA ASN A 27 -12.40 -15.21 2.61
C ASN A 27 -13.68 -14.41 2.94
N VAL A 28 -13.73 -13.12 2.58
CA VAL A 28 -14.89 -12.27 2.89
C VAL A 28 -15.92 -12.41 1.77
N PRO A 29 -17.19 -12.72 2.10
CA PRO A 29 -18.23 -12.87 1.09
C PRO A 29 -18.46 -11.56 0.32
N ARG A 30 -18.67 -11.67 -0.99
CA ARG A 30 -18.80 -10.54 -1.92
C ARG A 30 -19.90 -9.56 -1.52
N GLU A 31 -21.01 -10.07 -0.98
CA GLU A 31 -22.12 -9.23 -0.50
C GLU A 31 -21.69 -8.29 0.63
N LYS A 32 -20.82 -8.76 1.53
CA LYS A 32 -20.29 -7.96 2.63
C LYS A 32 -19.28 -6.91 2.12
N LEU A 33 -18.47 -7.26 1.12
CA LEU A 33 -17.55 -6.32 0.45
C LEU A 33 -18.30 -5.17 -0.25
N LEU A 34 -19.47 -5.45 -0.83
CA LEU A 34 -20.24 -4.47 -1.59
C LEU A 34 -21.07 -3.55 -0.68
N ASN A 35 -21.70 -4.13 0.35
CA ASN A 35 -22.68 -3.45 1.19
C ASN A 35 -22.08 -2.76 2.43
N ASP A 36 -20.86 -3.11 2.84
CA ASP A 36 -20.23 -2.51 4.02
C ASP A 36 -19.25 -1.38 3.63
N PRO A 37 -19.63 -0.09 3.78
CA PRO A 37 -18.74 1.03 3.48
C PRO A 37 -17.53 1.09 4.43
N THR A 38 -17.64 0.53 5.64
CA THR A 38 -16.56 0.52 6.65
C THR A 38 -15.37 -0.30 6.17
N ILE A 39 -15.66 -1.43 5.51
CA ILE A 39 -14.65 -2.29 4.87
C ILE A 39 -13.88 -1.48 3.82
N LYS A 40 -14.58 -0.77 2.93
CA LYS A 40 -13.93 0.04 1.87
C LYS A 40 -12.99 1.09 2.46
N TRP A 41 -13.42 1.82 3.48
CA TRP A 41 -12.59 2.84 4.11
C TRP A 41 -11.41 2.24 4.88
N LYS A 42 -11.65 1.23 5.74
CA LYS A 42 -10.61 0.62 6.56
C LYS A 42 -9.50 -0.01 5.72
N TYR A 43 -9.87 -0.79 4.71
CA TYR A 43 -8.92 -1.49 3.85
C TYR A 43 -8.27 -0.53 2.84
N GLY A 44 -9.01 0.46 2.33
CA GLY A 44 -8.44 1.53 1.52
C GLY A 44 -7.34 2.29 2.28
N ILE A 45 -7.64 2.75 3.50
CA ILE A 45 -6.66 3.44 4.36
C ILE A 45 -5.45 2.53 4.63
N LEU A 46 -5.65 1.24 4.90
CA LEU A 46 -4.56 0.30 5.11
C LEU A 46 -3.62 0.23 3.90
N ASN A 47 -4.16 0.17 2.68
CA ASN A 47 -3.36 0.17 1.47
C ASN A 47 -2.58 1.48 1.29
N TRP A 48 -3.21 2.63 1.57
CA TRP A 48 -2.54 3.93 1.53
C TRP A 48 -1.41 4.04 2.56
N VAL A 49 -1.60 3.51 3.77
CA VAL A 49 -0.56 3.45 4.80
C VAL A 49 0.63 2.61 4.31
N ILE A 50 0.37 1.45 3.71
CA ILE A 50 1.43 0.60 3.16
C ILE A 50 2.16 1.29 1.99
N ALA A 51 1.44 2.00 1.12
CA ALA A 51 2.03 2.74 0.01
C ALA A 51 2.94 3.90 0.48
N VAL A 52 2.49 4.68 1.48
CA VAL A 52 3.31 5.74 2.09
C VAL A 52 4.52 5.15 2.81
N PHE A 53 4.35 4.03 3.51
CA PHE A 53 5.46 3.35 4.17
C PHE A 53 6.49 2.82 3.16
N GLY A 54 6.04 2.27 2.03
CA GLY A 54 6.91 1.83 0.94
C GLY A 54 7.66 2.98 0.26
N CYS A 55 7.02 4.15 0.12
CA CYS A 55 7.69 5.37 -0.34
C CYS A 55 8.80 5.78 0.63
N TYR A 56 8.48 5.87 1.93
CA TYR A 56 9.42 6.27 2.97
C TYR A 56 10.61 5.31 3.07
N SER A 57 10.36 4.00 3.14
CA SER A 57 11.42 3.00 3.24
C SER A 57 12.36 3.07 2.04
N MET A 58 11.82 3.21 0.82
CA MET A 58 12.65 3.24 -0.38
C MET A 58 13.48 4.52 -0.50
N VAL A 59 12.95 5.66 -0.05
CA VAL A 59 13.71 6.91 0.04
C VAL A 59 14.84 6.80 1.07
N VAL A 60 14.56 6.25 2.26
CA VAL A 60 15.58 6.06 3.31
C VAL A 60 16.69 5.13 2.82
N THR A 61 16.34 3.97 2.24
CA THR A 61 17.34 3.06 1.67
C THR A 61 18.13 3.73 0.55
N TYR A 62 17.51 4.55 -0.29
CA TYR A 62 18.25 5.27 -1.32
C TYR A 62 19.24 6.29 -0.74
N GLN A 63 18.86 6.99 0.32
CA GLN A 63 19.75 7.94 1.01
C GLN A 63 20.93 7.24 1.69
N GLU A 64 20.74 6.05 2.27
CA GLU A 64 21.83 5.33 2.95
C GLU A 64 22.85 4.71 1.98
N TYR A 65 22.41 4.26 0.79
CA TYR A 65 23.25 3.47 -0.12
C TYR A 65 23.78 4.24 -1.34
N PHE A 66 23.12 5.32 -1.75
CA PHE A 66 23.41 6.01 -3.03
C PHE A 66 23.62 7.53 -2.92
N GLN A 67 23.52 8.10 -1.72
CA GLN A 67 23.76 9.52 -1.46
C GLN A 67 24.88 9.70 -0.44
#